data_AF-A0A8T7AQY3-F1
#
_entry.id   AF-A0A8T7AQY3-F1
#
_cell.length_a   1.000
_cell.length_b   1.000
_cell.length_c   1.000
_cell.angle_alpha   90.00
_cell.angle_beta   90.00
_cell.angle_gamma   90.00
#
_symmetry.space_group_name_H-M   'P 1'
#
loop_
_entity.id
_entity.type
_entity.pdbx_description
1 polymer ?
#
loop_
_entity_poly.entity_id
_entity_poly.type
_entity_poly.pdbx_seq_one_letter_code
_entity_poly.pdbx_strand_id
1 'polypeptide(L)'
;MSGDRSLDTLKRGGLHLVRFLSTIAMDPHLYFEQKLSAEIRTSESFDELSERLAQLVTWMDGLGLQPAQLHKLDAELEAEGLPSLAAMRRGDR
;
A
#
# COMPACT_ATOMS: atom_id res chain seq x y z
N MET A 1 22.78 -10.04 -3.25
CA MET A 1 21.46 -10.62 -3.59
C MET A 1 20.38 -10.03 -2.68
N SER A 2 20.27 -8.69 -2.60
CA SER A 2 19.36 -8.02 -1.63
C SER A 2 18.18 -7.30 -2.29
N GLY A 3 18.18 -7.13 -3.62
CA GLY A 3 17.13 -6.40 -4.35
C GLY A 3 15.75 -7.09 -4.33
N ASP A 4 15.71 -8.42 -4.47
CA ASP A 4 14.45 -9.18 -4.51
C ASP A 4 13.66 -9.12 -3.20
N ARG A 5 14.34 -9.17 -2.04
CA ARG A 5 13.66 -9.11 -0.74
C ARG A 5 13.02 -7.75 -0.49
N SER A 6 13.64 -6.68 -0.97
CA SER A 6 13.11 -5.33 -0.83
C SER A 6 11.88 -5.12 -1.73
N LEU A 7 11.93 -5.61 -2.97
CA LEU A 7 10.80 -5.52 -3.90
C LEU A 7 9.59 -6.33 -3.40
N ASP A 8 9.78 -7.57 -2.97
CA ASP A 8 8.70 -8.42 -2.46
C ASP A 8 8.04 -7.83 -1.20
N THR A 9 8.85 -7.22 -0.33
CA THR A 9 8.34 -6.58 0.89
C THR A 9 7.48 -5.37 0.54
N LEU A 10 7.90 -4.55 -0.43
CA LEU A 10 7.10 -3.44 -0.92
C LEU A 10 5.84 -3.91 -1.64
N LYS A 11 5.90 -5.02 -2.39
CA LYS A 11 4.70 -5.59 -3.04
C LYS A 11 3.68 -6.02 -2.00
N ARG A 12 4.12 -6.72 -0.93
CA ARG A 12 3.25 -7.06 0.20
C ARG A 12 2.64 -5.80 0.84
N GLY A 13 3.46 -4.79 1.09
CA GLY A 13 3.01 -3.47 1.57
C GLY A 13 1.90 -2.87 0.74
N GLY A 14 2.12 -2.79 -0.58
CA GLY A 14 1.12 -2.25 -1.50
C GLY A 14 -0.18 -3.04 -1.53
N LEU A 15 -0.11 -4.37 -1.52
CA LEU A 15 -1.30 -5.21 -1.52
C LEU A 15 -2.16 -5.00 -0.26
N HIS A 16 -1.53 -4.76 0.90
CA HIS A 16 -2.25 -4.40 2.12
C HIS A 16 -2.93 -3.03 2.00
N LEU A 17 -2.23 -2.02 1.48
CA LEU A 17 -2.82 -0.70 1.24
C LEU A 17 -4.03 -0.76 0.31
N VAL A 18 -3.94 -1.53 -0.78
CA VAL A 18 -5.03 -1.71 -1.75
C VAL A 18 -6.25 -2.39 -1.13
N ARG A 19 -6.06 -3.42 -0.30
CA ARG A 19 -7.16 -4.10 0.42
C ARG A 19 -7.84 -3.17 1.42
N PHE A 20 -7.06 -2.42 2.18
CA PHE A 20 -7.58 -1.44 3.11
C PHE A 20 -8.42 -0.36 2.40
N LEU A 21 -7.87 0.19 1.31
CA LEU A 21 -8.57 1.15 0.46
C LEU A 21 -9.90 0.60 -0.04
N SER A 22 -9.92 -0.65 -0.51
CA SER A 22 -11.13 -1.28 -1.03
C SER A 22 -12.19 -1.49 0.06
N THR A 23 -11.75 -1.73 1.30
CA THR A 23 -12.63 -1.83 2.47
C THR A 23 -13.27 -0.48 2.85
N ILE A 24 -12.56 0.63 2.64
CA ILE A 24 -13.00 1.97 3.06
C ILE A 24 -13.72 2.73 1.95
N ALA A 25 -13.23 2.65 0.73
CA ALA A 25 -13.79 3.36 -0.43
C ALA A 25 -15.12 2.73 -0.91
N MET A 26 -15.62 1.69 -0.23
CA MET A 26 -16.80 0.91 -0.61
C MET A 26 -16.74 0.53 -2.09
N ASP A 27 -15.66 -0.11 -2.54
CA ASP A 27 -15.54 -0.62 -3.92
C ASP A 27 -16.49 -1.82 -4.08
N PRO A 28 -17.73 -1.65 -4.56
CA PRO A 28 -18.77 -2.67 -4.47
C PRO A 28 -18.48 -3.85 -5.40
N HIS A 29 -17.59 -3.65 -6.37
CA HIS A 29 -17.26 -4.60 -7.41
C HIS A 29 -15.79 -5.04 -7.39
N LEU A 30 -15.01 -4.57 -6.41
CA LEU A 30 -13.57 -4.86 -6.25
C LEU A 30 -12.75 -4.53 -7.51
N TYR A 31 -13.25 -3.64 -8.38
CA TYR A 31 -12.58 -3.31 -9.64
C TYR A 31 -11.27 -2.58 -9.38
N PHE A 32 -11.29 -1.67 -8.40
CA PHE A 32 -10.11 -0.95 -7.97
C PHE A 32 -9.11 -1.87 -7.29
N GLU A 33 -9.59 -2.76 -6.40
CA GLU A 33 -8.74 -3.74 -5.72
C GLU A 33 -7.99 -4.62 -6.70
N GLN A 34 -8.71 -5.19 -7.68
CA GLN A 34 -8.16 -6.11 -8.66
C GLN A 34 -7.12 -5.44 -9.56
N LYS A 35 -7.44 -4.25 -10.07
CA LYS A 35 -6.55 -3.50 -10.96
C LYS A 35 -5.23 -3.19 -10.27
N LEU A 36 -5.26 -2.59 -9.09
CA LEU A 36 -4.05 -2.17 -8.40
C LEU A 36 -3.25 -3.33 -7.82
N SER A 37 -3.94 -4.39 -7.38
CA SER A 37 -3.26 -5.61 -6.95
C SER A 37 -2.50 -6.25 -8.12
N ALA A 38 -3.08 -6.26 -9.33
CA ALA A 38 -2.39 -6.77 -10.52
C ALA A 38 -1.16 -5.92 -10.84
N GLU A 39 -1.34 -4.60 -10.87
CA GLU A 39 -0.29 -3.62 -11.12
C GLU A 39 0.91 -3.73 -10.15
N ILE A 40 0.65 -3.91 -8.85
CA ILE A 40 1.69 -4.13 -7.83
C ILE A 40 2.40 -5.47 -8.07
N ARG A 41 1.65 -6.54 -8.35
CA ARG A 41 2.24 -7.87 -8.60
C ARG A 41 3.15 -7.88 -9.83
N THR A 42 2.73 -7.21 -10.89
CA THR A 42 3.47 -7.14 -12.16
C THR A 42 4.60 -6.12 -12.16
N SER A 43 4.73 -5.27 -11.13
CA SER A 43 5.82 -4.29 -11.08
C SER A 43 7.17 -5.01 -11.05
N GLU A 44 8.06 -4.71 -12.00
CA GLU A 44 9.35 -5.41 -12.13
C GLU A 44 10.51 -4.63 -11.52
N SER A 45 10.29 -3.37 -11.18
CA SER A 45 11.31 -2.50 -10.60
C SER A 45 10.85 -1.84 -9.30
N PHE A 46 11.83 -1.53 -8.45
CA PHE A 46 11.61 -0.80 -7.21
C PHE A 46 11.03 0.59 -7.47
N ASP A 47 11.52 1.28 -8.50
CA ASP A 47 11.08 2.64 -8.83
C ASP A 47 9.62 2.66 -9.29
N GLU A 48 9.23 1.76 -10.19
CA GLU A 48 7.84 1.60 -10.63
C GLU A 48 6.90 1.31 -9.45
N LEU A 49 7.30 0.36 -8.59
CA LEU A 49 6.50 -0.01 -7.44
C LEU A 49 6.39 1.16 -6.44
N SER A 50 7.49 1.88 -6.19
CA SER A 50 7.52 3.03 -5.29
C SER A 50 6.63 4.16 -5.80
N GLU A 51 6.63 4.42 -7.11
CA GLU A 51 5.77 5.43 -7.72
C GLU A 51 4.29 5.06 -7.55
N ARG A 52 3.92 3.80 -7.80
CA ARG A 52 2.55 3.30 -7.59
C ARG A 52 2.11 3.39 -6.13
N LEU A 53 3.01 3.04 -5.19
CA LEU A 53 2.75 3.16 -3.75
C LEU A 53 2.56 4.61 -3.33
N ALA A 54 3.38 5.54 -3.86
CA ALA A 54 3.24 6.97 -3.58
C ALA A 54 1.90 7.51 -4.08
N GLN A 55 1.44 7.08 -5.27
CA GLN A 55 0.12 7.43 -5.80
C GLN A 55 -1.01 6.90 -4.91
N LEU A 56 -0.91 5.65 -4.43
CA LEU A 56 -1.87 5.06 -3.48
C LEU A 56 -1.95 5.86 -2.18
N VAL A 57 -0.82 6.18 -1.59
CA VAL A 57 -0.75 6.97 -0.36
C VAL A 57 -1.33 8.37 -0.57
N THR A 58 -1.03 9.02 -1.69
CA THR A 58 -1.62 10.34 -2.04
C THR A 58 -3.14 10.25 -2.16
N TRP A 59 -3.65 9.18 -2.76
CA TRP A 59 -5.09 8.97 -2.88
C TRP A 59 -5.75 8.76 -1.52
N MET A 60 -5.11 8.00 -0.63
CA MET A 60 -5.56 7.82 0.76
C MET A 60 -5.65 9.14 1.53
N ASP A 61 -4.69 10.03 1.32
CA ASP A 61 -4.71 11.38 1.94
C ASP A 61 -5.92 12.19 1.46
N GLY A 62 -6.33 12.01 0.21
CA GLY A 62 -7.53 12.63 -0.37
C GLY A 62 -8.86 12.08 0.17
N LEU A 63 -8.88 10.90 0.81
CA LEU A 63 -10.10 10.29 1.33
C LEU A 63 -10.55 10.84 2.69
N GLY A 64 -9.74 11.66 3.35
CA GLY A 64 -10.09 12.21 4.67
C GLY A 64 -10.27 11.14 5.75
N LEU A 65 -9.38 10.14 5.76
CA LEU A 65 -9.43 9.00 6.68
C LEU A 65 -9.45 9.45 8.15
N GLN A 66 -10.32 8.83 8.94
CA GLN A 66 -10.43 9.05 10.38
C GLN A 66 -9.22 8.46 11.12
N PRO A 67 -8.82 9.01 12.28
CA PRO A 67 -7.68 8.50 13.07
C PRO A 67 -7.79 7.00 13.40
N ALA A 68 -9.00 6.50 13.67
CA ALA A 68 -9.22 5.08 13.95
C ALA A 68 -8.96 4.17 12.73
N GLN A 69 -9.23 4.67 11.52
CA GLN A 69 -8.96 3.93 10.28
C GLN A 69 -7.45 3.86 10.02
N LEU A 70 -6.74 4.97 10.22
CA LEU A 70 -5.28 5.02 10.12
C LEU A 70 -4.60 4.10 11.13
N HIS A 71 -5.06 4.12 12.39
CA HIS A 71 -4.52 3.25 13.44
C HIS A 71 -4.75 1.77 13.15
N LYS A 72 -5.93 1.41 12.63
CA LYS A 72 -6.22 0.04 12.19
C LYS A 72 -5.26 -0.41 11.09
N LEU A 73 -4.99 0.45 10.11
CA LEU A 73 -4.06 0.13 9.03
C LEU A 73 -2.63 -0.02 9.52
N ASP A 74 -2.15 0.87 10.37
CA ASP A 74 -0.80 0.75 10.93
C ASP A 74 -0.63 -0.56 11.71
N ALA A 75 -1.65 -0.99 12.46
CA ALA A 75 -1.65 -2.28 13.15
C ALA A 75 -1.65 -3.49 12.18
N GLU A 76 -2.40 -3.41 11.08
CA GLU A 76 -2.38 -4.44 10.03
C GLU A 76 -1.03 -4.53 9.32
N LEU A 77 -0.38 -3.39 9.07
CA LEU A 77 0.97 -3.34 8.48
C LEU A 77 2.01 -3.91 9.45
N GLU A 78 1.95 -3.53 10.72
CA GLU A 78 2.86 -4.03 11.76
C GLU A 78 2.77 -5.56 11.94
N ALA A 79 1.55 -6.11 11.93
CA ALA A 79 1.32 -7.55 12.03
C ALA A 79 1.98 -8.36 10.89
N GLU A 80 2.18 -7.73 9.73
CA GLU A 80 2.82 -8.30 8.55
C GLU A 80 4.33 -7.95 8.46
N GLY A 81 4.87 -7.27 9.47
CA GLY A 81 6.27 -6.81 9.47
C GLY A 81 6.56 -5.72 8.43
N LEU A 82 5.53 -4.96 8.04
CA LEU A 82 5.61 -3.89 7.05
C LEU A 82 5.81 -2.51 7.71
N PRO A 83 6.42 -1.54 7.00
CA PRO A 83 6.54 -0.18 7.51
C PRO A 83 5.17 0.45 7.76
N SER A 84 5.06 1.32 8.78
CA SER A 84 3.86 2.12 9.00
C SER A 84 3.60 3.07 7.84
N LEU A 85 2.37 3.57 7.73
CA LEU A 85 2.00 4.51 6.67
C LEU A 85 2.81 5.81 6.75
N ALA A 86 3.12 6.25 7.97
CA ALA A 86 3.97 7.40 8.23
C ALA A 86 5.44 7.17 7.81
N ALA A 87 5.93 5.93 7.85
CA ALA A 87 7.25 5.57 7.35
C ALA A 87 7.25 5.51 5.81
N MET A 88 6.20 4.93 5.21
CA MET A 88 6.03 4.91 3.74
C MET A 88 5.94 6.32 3.15
N ARG A 89 5.24 7.25 3.80
CA ARG A 89 5.15 8.68 3.38
C ARG A 89 6.50 9.38 3.39
N ARG A 90 7.37 9.06 4.34
CA ARG A 90 8.69 9.70 4.47
C ARG A 90 9.70 9.18 3.45
N GLY A 91 9.41 8.05 2.80
CA GLY A 91 10.34 7.42 1.89
C GLY A 91 11.68 7.13 2.56
N ASP A 92 11.67 6.79 3.86
CA ASP A 92 12.91 6.54 4.60
C ASP A 92 13.65 5.38 3.93
N ARG A 93 14.69 5.77 3.20
CA ARG A 93 15.66 4.95 2.48
C ARG A 93 16.68 4.36 3.45
#